data_AF-A0A9P0KEN9-F1
#
_entry.id   AF-A0A9P0KEN9-F1
#
_cell.length_a   1.000
_cell.length_b   1.000
_cell.length_c   1.000
_cell.angle_alpha   90.00
_cell.angle_beta   90.00
_cell.angle_gamma   90.00
#
_symmetry.space_group_name_H-M   'P 1'
#
loop_
_entity.id
_entity.type
_entity.pdbx_description
1 polymer ?
#
loop_
_entity_poly.entity_id
_entity_poly.type
_entity_poly.pdbx_seq_one_letter_code
_entity_poly.pdbx_strand_id
1 'polypeptide(L)'
;MQLELCKSLGMEPKIVKESPLPSAEEIVELKVYLEALENERFTRREKFVQSKETILKIVGELNYKPSLKFEQQIISGGDFDFCVTDKNMKKLEQLHEQLAVQLKRVKEEIAESWTKLKQLWDMLDIELLEQQKFREAHQGNSVDVLEALRVEIGRCNELKKTNIEKFITLLRQQIREMWQKCHVTEEEGTAQFRVFDTDHYSETVLDLFERELNKWKAYFEENKEIIQLLNRHGKLWTKWTGLHDHADAGRLKNRGGQLLKEEKERKQLEKTIPKVEDQLQRLCVKYEEIHQKPFKTFGQTVADYLKNAHQDFEDASYNIIKNNDLFH
;
A
#
# COMPACT_ATOMS: atom_id res chain seq x y z
N MET A 1 14.36 -40.74 -55.00
CA MET A 1 15.45 -40.97 -54.03
C MET A 1 16.35 -39.74 -53.81
N GLN A 2 17.37 -39.44 -54.65
CA GLN A 2 18.29 -38.31 -54.38
C GLN A 2 17.59 -36.95 -54.28
N LEU A 3 16.71 -36.63 -55.24
CA LEU A 3 15.96 -35.36 -55.25
C LEU A 3 15.11 -35.16 -53.99
N GLU A 4 14.53 -36.24 -53.47
CA GLU A 4 13.71 -36.20 -52.25
C GLU A 4 14.57 -36.03 -50.99
N LEU A 5 15.72 -36.71 -50.92
CA LEU A 5 16.69 -36.56 -49.84
C LEU A 5 17.24 -35.13 -49.79
N CYS A 6 17.72 -34.63 -50.92
CA CYS A 6 18.22 -33.27 -51.09
C CYS A 6 17.14 -32.22 -50.76
N LYS A 7 15.90 -32.38 -51.25
CA LYS A 7 14.78 -31.49 -50.90
C LYS A 7 14.48 -31.49 -49.39
N SER A 8 14.51 -32.65 -48.74
CA SER A 8 14.24 -32.76 -47.30
C SER A 8 15.33 -32.14 -46.42
N LEU A 9 16.59 -32.20 -46.89
CA LEU A 9 17.76 -31.65 -46.22
C LEU A 9 18.05 -30.19 -46.62
N GLY A 10 17.39 -29.68 -47.68
CA GLY A 10 17.64 -28.34 -48.22
C GLY A 10 18.95 -28.21 -48.98
N MET A 11 19.43 -29.32 -49.56
CA MET A 11 20.65 -29.41 -50.36
C MET A 11 20.34 -29.48 -51.85
N GLU A 12 21.31 -29.12 -52.68
CA GLU A 12 21.22 -29.29 -54.14
C GLU A 12 21.64 -30.73 -54.52
N PRO A 13 20.91 -31.39 -55.45
CA PRO A 13 21.27 -32.71 -55.93
C PRO A 13 22.56 -32.67 -56.76
N LYS A 14 23.41 -33.69 -56.62
CA LYS A 14 24.56 -33.87 -57.51
C LYS A 14 24.06 -34.18 -58.92
N ILE A 15 24.56 -33.45 -59.92
CA ILE A 15 24.23 -33.66 -61.33
C ILE A 15 25.06 -34.83 -61.85
N VAL A 16 24.40 -35.90 -62.28
CA VAL A 16 25.03 -37.02 -63.01
C VAL A 16 24.93 -36.71 -64.50
N LYS A 17 26.05 -36.72 -65.22
CA LYS A 17 26.04 -36.51 -66.67
C LYS A 17 25.46 -37.75 -67.35
N GLU A 18 24.50 -37.55 -68.25
CA GLU A 18 23.90 -38.65 -69.03
C GLU A 18 24.81 -39.11 -70.18
N SER A 19 25.74 -38.25 -70.62
CA SER A 19 26.73 -38.56 -71.66
C SER A 19 28.07 -37.84 -71.41
N PRO A 20 29.21 -38.56 -71.38
CA PRO A 20 29.32 -40.03 -71.41
C PRO A 20 28.68 -40.67 -70.16
N LEU A 21 28.28 -41.94 -70.28
CA LEU A 21 27.70 -42.72 -69.16
C LEU A 21 28.67 -42.75 -67.96
N PRO A 22 28.16 -42.66 -66.72
CA PRO A 22 29.00 -42.61 -65.53
C PRO A 22 29.82 -43.89 -65.35
N SER A 23 31.05 -43.73 -64.84
CA SER A 23 31.98 -44.83 -64.58
C SER A 23 31.54 -45.67 -63.37
N ALA A 24 32.07 -46.89 -63.23
CA ALA A 24 31.78 -47.74 -62.09
C ALA A 24 32.20 -47.09 -60.75
N GLU A 25 33.29 -46.31 -60.75
CA GLU A 25 33.77 -45.55 -59.60
C GLU A 25 32.81 -44.41 -59.25
N GLU A 26 32.33 -43.65 -60.24
CA GLU A 26 31.35 -42.57 -60.06
C GLU A 26 30.01 -43.09 -59.50
N ILE A 27 29.61 -44.30 -59.89
CA ILE A 27 28.40 -44.97 -59.33
C ILE A 27 28.63 -45.35 -57.87
N VAL A 28 29.81 -45.84 -57.49
CA VAL A 28 30.15 -46.19 -56.10
C VAL A 28 30.18 -44.92 -55.23
N GLU A 29 30.81 -43.85 -55.70
CA GLU A 29 30.84 -42.57 -55.01
C GLU A 29 29.44 -41.97 -54.81
N LEU A 30 28.57 -42.09 -55.81
CA LEU A 30 27.18 -41.64 -55.70
C LEU A 30 26.40 -42.47 -54.66
N LYS A 31 26.61 -43.79 -54.60
CA LYS A 31 25.98 -44.65 -53.58
C LYS A 31 26.42 -44.27 -52.17
N VAL A 32 27.73 -44.09 -51.95
CA VAL A 32 28.27 -43.64 -50.66
C VAL A 32 27.70 -42.28 -50.27
N TYR A 33 27.59 -41.36 -51.23
CA TYR A 33 26.97 -40.06 -51.00
C TYR A 33 25.50 -40.17 -50.61
N LEU A 34 24.72 -41.00 -51.30
CA LEU A 34 23.29 -41.22 -50.97
C LEU A 34 23.12 -41.85 -49.59
N GLU A 35 23.96 -42.82 -49.23
CA GLU A 35 23.96 -43.43 -47.90
C GLU A 35 24.29 -42.39 -46.80
N ALA A 36 25.26 -41.50 -47.05
CA ALA A 36 25.56 -40.40 -46.13
C ALA A 36 24.36 -39.44 -45.97
N LEU A 37 23.67 -39.10 -47.07
CA LEU A 37 22.46 -38.27 -47.02
C LEU A 37 21.31 -38.94 -46.26
N GLU A 38 21.12 -40.24 -46.45
CA GLU A 38 20.10 -41.01 -45.73
C GLU A 38 20.39 -41.04 -44.23
N ASN A 39 21.63 -41.31 -43.84
CA ASN A 39 22.07 -41.30 -42.45
C ASN A 39 21.92 -39.92 -41.81
N GLU A 40 22.27 -38.84 -42.52
CA GLU A 40 22.10 -37.48 -42.03
C GLU A 40 20.62 -37.12 -41.84
N ARG A 41 19.77 -37.43 -42.82
CA ARG A 41 18.32 -37.22 -42.73
C ARG A 41 17.73 -38.00 -41.56
N PHE A 42 18.15 -39.26 -41.39
CA PHE A 42 17.69 -40.10 -40.28
C PHE A 42 18.05 -39.45 -38.93
N THR A 43 19.32 -39.06 -38.75
CA THR A 43 19.82 -38.43 -37.53
C THR A 43 19.08 -37.12 -37.22
N ARG A 44 18.86 -36.25 -38.21
CA ARG A 44 18.14 -34.98 -38.00
C ARG A 44 16.65 -35.21 -37.70
N ARG A 45 16.02 -36.22 -38.31
CA ARG A 45 14.63 -36.60 -38.02
C ARG A 45 14.48 -37.14 -36.60
N GLU A 46 15.41 -37.98 -36.15
CA GLU A 46 15.41 -38.47 -34.76
C GLU A 46 15.50 -37.30 -33.77
N LYS A 47 16.46 -36.38 -33.97
CA LYS A 47 16.58 -35.16 -33.17
C LYS A 47 15.33 -34.29 -33.18
N PHE A 48 14.70 -34.15 -34.36
CA PHE A 48 13.45 -33.42 -34.49
C PHE A 48 12.33 -34.04 -33.64
N VAL A 49 12.13 -35.36 -33.72
CA VAL A 49 11.09 -36.06 -32.94
C VAL A 49 11.33 -35.89 -31.44
N GLN A 50 12.56 -36.13 -30.98
CA GLN A 50 12.93 -35.94 -29.57
C GLN A 50 12.69 -34.50 -29.09
N SER A 51 13.07 -33.51 -29.89
CA SER A 51 12.89 -32.10 -29.54
C SER A 51 11.42 -31.68 -29.58
N LYS A 52 10.65 -32.24 -30.50
CA LYS A 52 9.21 -31.99 -30.59
C LYS A 52 8.48 -32.56 -29.37
N GLU A 53 8.83 -33.77 -28.93
CA GLU A 53 8.25 -34.36 -27.71
C GLU A 53 8.50 -33.50 -26.47
N THR A 54 9.72 -32.98 -26.30
CA THR A 54 10.02 -32.07 -25.17
C THR A 54 9.30 -30.73 -25.31
N ILE A 55 9.25 -30.15 -26.51
CA ILE A 55 8.46 -28.94 -26.78
C ILE A 55 6.99 -29.16 -26.41
N LEU A 56 6.37 -30.26 -26.83
CA LEU A 56 4.96 -30.54 -26.55
C LEU A 56 4.69 -30.69 -25.04
N LYS A 57 5.61 -31.31 -24.30
CA LYS A 57 5.53 -31.37 -22.82
C LYS A 57 5.58 -29.97 -22.21
N ILE A 58 6.54 -29.13 -22.63
CA ILE A 58 6.68 -27.76 -22.14
C ILE A 58 5.44 -26.93 -22.48
N VAL A 59 4.93 -27.04 -23.71
CA VAL A 59 3.73 -26.34 -24.18
C VAL A 59 2.50 -26.73 -23.36
N GLY A 60 2.35 -28.02 -23.06
CA GLY A 60 1.28 -28.52 -22.19
C GLY A 60 1.40 -28.00 -20.76
N GLU A 61 2.59 -28.02 -20.17
CA GLU A 61 2.82 -27.49 -18.81
C GLU A 61 2.57 -25.98 -18.70
N LEU A 62 3.01 -25.21 -19.70
CA LEU A 62 2.83 -23.75 -19.73
C LEU A 62 1.42 -23.31 -20.16
N ASN A 63 0.63 -24.21 -20.76
CA ASN A 63 -0.55 -23.87 -21.56
C ASN A 63 -0.22 -22.84 -22.66
N TYR A 64 0.95 -23.01 -23.30
CA TYR A 64 1.50 -22.05 -24.25
C TYR A 64 0.68 -22.02 -25.55
N LYS A 65 0.38 -20.81 -26.03
CA LYS A 65 -0.39 -20.60 -27.27
C LYS A 65 0.55 -20.14 -28.40
N PRO A 66 0.80 -20.98 -29.43
CA PRO A 66 1.71 -20.62 -30.50
C PRO A 66 1.17 -19.49 -31.38
N SER A 67 2.01 -18.49 -31.61
CA SER A 67 1.67 -17.29 -32.38
C SER A 67 2.30 -17.29 -33.77
N LEU A 68 3.47 -17.93 -33.90
CA LEU A 68 4.20 -18.00 -35.15
C LEU A 68 3.77 -19.23 -35.96
N LYS A 69 3.72 -19.09 -37.29
CA LYS A 69 3.43 -20.22 -38.20
C LYS A 69 4.39 -21.40 -38.01
N PHE A 70 5.65 -21.10 -37.69
CA PHE A 70 6.66 -22.14 -37.41
C PHE A 70 6.30 -22.93 -36.15
N GLU A 71 5.96 -22.27 -35.05
CA GLU A 71 5.53 -22.92 -33.81
C GLU A 71 4.29 -23.80 -34.03
N GLN A 72 3.30 -23.27 -34.77
CA GLN A 72 2.09 -24.02 -35.13
C GLN A 72 2.43 -25.27 -35.97
N GLN A 73 3.38 -25.17 -36.90
CA GLN A 73 3.85 -26.31 -37.68
C GLN A 73 4.53 -27.37 -36.80
N ILE A 74 5.33 -26.96 -35.81
CA ILE A 74 6.00 -27.89 -34.89
C ILE A 74 4.98 -28.57 -33.96
N ILE A 75 4.06 -27.80 -33.38
CA ILE A 75 3.13 -28.25 -32.33
C ILE A 75 1.97 -29.05 -32.92
N SER A 76 1.39 -28.59 -34.03
CA SER A 76 0.18 -29.19 -34.63
C SER A 76 0.45 -29.98 -35.91
N GLY A 77 1.62 -29.85 -36.53
CA GLY A 77 1.96 -30.53 -37.78
C GLY A 77 2.41 -31.98 -37.59
N GLY A 78 2.36 -32.79 -38.65
CA GLY A 78 2.83 -34.18 -38.64
C GLY A 78 4.35 -34.31 -38.71
N ASP A 79 4.89 -35.42 -38.21
CA ASP A 79 6.34 -35.66 -38.15
C ASP A 79 6.99 -35.83 -39.54
N PHE A 80 6.18 -36.15 -40.54
CA PHE A 80 6.63 -36.37 -41.90
C PHE A 80 6.71 -35.09 -42.74
N ASP A 81 5.96 -34.05 -42.36
CA ASP A 81 5.80 -32.79 -43.11
C ASP A 81 6.93 -31.77 -42.85
N PHE A 82 7.80 -32.04 -41.87
CA PHE A 82 8.89 -31.15 -41.50
C PHE A 82 10.16 -31.43 -42.32
N CYS A 83 10.60 -30.44 -43.09
CA CYS A 83 11.89 -30.49 -43.77
C CYS A 83 13.03 -30.22 -42.79
N VAL A 84 13.91 -31.21 -42.59
CA VAL A 84 15.08 -31.19 -41.69
C VAL A 84 16.29 -30.45 -42.27
N THR A 85 16.03 -29.25 -42.80
CA THR A 85 17.09 -28.34 -43.28
C THR A 85 17.85 -27.72 -42.11
N ASP A 86 19.10 -27.30 -42.32
CA ASP A 86 19.90 -26.66 -41.26
C ASP A 86 19.22 -25.44 -40.65
N LYS A 87 18.54 -24.64 -41.49
CA LYS A 87 17.80 -23.46 -41.05
C LYS A 87 16.63 -23.84 -40.13
N ASN A 88 15.89 -24.89 -40.47
CA ASN A 88 14.74 -25.34 -39.69
C ASN A 88 15.18 -26.01 -38.38
N MET A 89 16.25 -26.81 -38.40
CA MET A 89 16.82 -27.43 -37.20
C MET A 89 17.33 -26.37 -36.21
N LYS A 90 18.04 -25.33 -36.69
CA LYS A 90 18.46 -24.21 -35.83
C LYS A 90 17.27 -23.47 -35.21
N LYS A 91 16.20 -23.23 -35.97
CA LYS A 91 14.98 -22.60 -35.43
C LYS A 91 14.28 -23.48 -34.40
N LEU A 92 14.29 -24.79 -34.60
CA LEU A 92 13.75 -25.76 -33.64
C LEU A 92 14.53 -25.73 -32.32
N GLU A 93 15.86 -25.74 -32.40
CA GLU A 93 16.74 -25.64 -31.22
C GLU A 93 16.50 -24.34 -30.46
N GLN A 94 16.41 -23.20 -31.17
CA GLN A 94 16.10 -21.90 -30.58
C GLN A 94 14.73 -21.88 -29.89
N LEU A 95 13.69 -22.43 -30.54
CA LEU A 95 12.35 -22.50 -29.95
C LEU A 95 12.35 -23.37 -28.69
N HIS A 96 13.01 -24.53 -28.74
CA HIS A 96 13.14 -25.41 -27.58
C HIS A 96 13.85 -24.71 -26.41
N GLU A 97 14.98 -24.05 -26.67
CA GLU A 97 15.73 -23.32 -25.64
C GLU A 97 14.88 -22.18 -25.04
N GLN A 98 14.21 -21.40 -25.88
CA GLN A 98 13.32 -20.32 -25.42
C GLN A 98 12.21 -20.84 -24.51
N LEU A 99 11.51 -21.90 -24.93
CA LEU A 99 10.44 -22.52 -24.14
C LEU A 99 10.96 -23.13 -22.84
N ALA A 100 12.13 -23.77 -22.87
CA ALA A 100 12.75 -24.34 -21.67
C ALA A 100 13.12 -23.25 -20.65
N VAL A 101 13.70 -22.14 -21.12
CA VAL A 101 14.00 -20.97 -20.26
C VAL A 101 12.72 -20.37 -19.69
N GLN A 102 11.67 -20.23 -20.50
CA GLN A 102 10.38 -19.72 -20.01
C GLN A 102 9.75 -20.65 -18.97
N LEU A 103 9.74 -21.97 -19.19
CA LEU A 103 9.22 -22.93 -18.22
C LEU A 103 9.96 -22.85 -16.90
N LYS A 104 11.30 -22.79 -16.95
CA LYS A 104 12.12 -22.64 -15.75
C LYS A 104 11.78 -21.36 -14.99
N ARG A 105 11.71 -20.23 -15.71
CA ARG A 105 11.36 -18.93 -15.13
C ARG A 105 9.98 -18.93 -14.49
N VAL A 106 8.96 -19.47 -15.17
CA VAL A 106 7.59 -19.54 -14.64
C VAL A 106 7.53 -20.42 -13.38
N LYS A 107 8.23 -21.56 -13.38
CA LYS A 107 8.34 -22.43 -12.19
C LYS A 107 8.94 -21.70 -10.99
N GLU A 108 10.04 -20.97 -11.20
CA GLU A 108 10.70 -20.17 -10.17
C GLU A 108 9.77 -19.06 -9.65
N GLU A 109 9.15 -18.28 -10.55
CA GLU A 109 8.23 -17.20 -10.16
C GLU A 109 6.98 -17.72 -9.43
N ILE A 110 6.44 -18.88 -9.81
CA ILE A 110 5.31 -19.52 -9.12
C ILE A 110 5.73 -19.95 -7.71
N ALA A 111 6.90 -20.56 -7.53
CA ALA A 111 7.39 -20.97 -6.21
C ALA A 111 7.61 -19.77 -5.28
N GLU A 112 8.21 -18.69 -5.79
CA GLU A 112 8.36 -17.43 -5.07
C GLU A 112 6.99 -16.81 -4.71
N SER A 113 6.06 -16.80 -5.68
CA SER A 113 4.72 -16.26 -5.48
C SER A 113 3.94 -17.03 -4.41
N TRP A 114 4.02 -18.35 -4.39
CA TRP A 114 3.42 -19.17 -3.32
C TRP A 114 4.04 -18.89 -1.95
N THR A 115 5.35 -18.68 -1.89
CA THR A 115 6.06 -18.36 -0.65
C THR A 115 5.60 -17.00 -0.11
N LYS A 116 5.54 -15.99 -0.98
CA LYS A 116 5.05 -14.64 -0.64
C LYS A 116 3.58 -14.67 -0.23
N LEU A 117 2.75 -15.41 -0.95
CA LEU A 117 1.33 -15.50 -0.68
C LEU A 117 1.05 -16.18 0.68
N LYS A 118 1.80 -17.24 1.01
CA LYS A 118 1.72 -17.86 2.33
C LYS A 118 2.03 -16.87 3.45
N GLN A 119 3.11 -16.09 3.33
CA GLN A 119 3.45 -15.07 4.33
C GLN A 119 2.34 -14.02 4.49
N LEU A 120 1.72 -13.59 3.38
CA LEU A 120 0.61 -12.64 3.42
C LEU A 120 -0.63 -13.24 4.09
N TRP A 121 -0.99 -14.48 3.77
CA TRP A 121 -2.12 -15.17 4.39
C TRP A 121 -1.92 -15.39 5.89
N ASP A 122 -0.71 -15.81 6.31
CA ASP A 122 -0.36 -15.98 7.73
C ASP A 122 -0.47 -14.65 8.49
N MET A 123 -0.05 -13.54 7.87
CA MET A 123 -0.12 -12.20 8.46
C MET A 123 -1.55 -11.64 8.53
N LEU A 124 -2.38 -11.94 7.54
CA LEU A 124 -3.76 -11.48 7.43
C LEU A 124 -4.77 -12.40 8.13
N ASP A 125 -4.29 -13.51 8.71
CA ASP A 125 -5.11 -14.55 9.35
C ASP A 125 -6.23 -15.06 8.43
N ILE A 126 -5.91 -15.33 7.17
CA ILE A 126 -6.86 -15.87 6.19
C ILE A 126 -7.16 -17.33 6.51
N GLU A 127 -8.44 -17.70 6.54
CA GLU A 127 -8.90 -19.04 6.90
C GLU A 127 -8.23 -20.14 6.05
N LEU A 128 -7.78 -21.22 6.72
CA LEU A 128 -7.13 -22.35 6.05
C LEU A 128 -7.97 -22.97 4.92
N LEU A 129 -9.30 -22.96 5.06
CA LEU A 129 -10.21 -23.47 4.04
C LEU A 129 -10.18 -22.61 2.76
N GLU A 130 -10.10 -21.28 2.89
CA GLU A 130 -9.95 -20.35 1.75
C GLU A 130 -8.60 -20.59 1.07
N GLN A 131 -7.52 -20.69 1.85
CA GLN A 131 -6.19 -20.99 1.33
C GLN A 131 -6.15 -22.31 0.55
N GLN A 132 -6.79 -23.35 1.09
CA GLN A 132 -6.83 -24.66 0.44
C GLN A 132 -7.62 -24.64 -0.87
N LYS A 133 -8.81 -24.02 -0.88
CA LYS A 133 -9.60 -23.85 -2.11
C LYS A 133 -8.81 -23.14 -3.20
N PHE A 134 -8.06 -22.09 -2.85
CA PHE A 134 -7.25 -21.36 -3.82
C PHE A 134 -6.09 -22.23 -4.36
N ARG A 135 -5.42 -23.02 -3.52
CA ARG A 135 -4.38 -23.98 -3.95
C ARG A 135 -4.93 -25.07 -4.85
N GLU A 136 -6.10 -25.60 -4.53
CA GLU A 136 -6.76 -26.64 -5.33
C GLU A 136 -7.18 -26.12 -6.71
N ALA A 137 -7.62 -24.87 -6.80
CA ALA A 137 -8.00 -24.24 -8.06
C ALA A 137 -6.81 -23.89 -8.97
N HIS A 138 -5.62 -23.66 -8.40
CA HIS A 138 -4.46 -23.15 -9.14
C HIS A 138 -3.25 -24.09 -9.01
N GLN A 139 -3.33 -25.24 -9.67
CA GLN A 139 -2.26 -26.25 -9.70
C GLN A 139 -1.43 -26.16 -10.98
N GLY A 140 -0.15 -26.56 -10.89
CA GLY A 140 0.75 -26.66 -12.03
C GLY A 140 1.60 -25.40 -12.26
N ASN A 141 2.18 -25.30 -13.46
CA ASN A 141 3.17 -24.28 -13.80
C ASN A 141 2.78 -23.45 -15.03
N SER A 142 1.49 -23.24 -15.23
CA SER A 142 1.00 -22.48 -16.37
C SER A 142 1.13 -20.97 -16.14
N VAL A 143 1.13 -20.22 -17.24
CA VAL A 143 1.12 -18.75 -17.17
C VAL A 143 -0.17 -18.25 -16.50
N ASP A 144 -1.29 -18.94 -16.72
CA ASP A 144 -2.58 -18.61 -16.10
C ASP A 144 -2.53 -18.70 -14.57
N VAL A 145 -1.85 -19.73 -14.02
CA VAL A 145 -1.65 -19.89 -12.57
C VAL A 145 -0.77 -18.78 -12.01
N LEU A 146 0.33 -18.44 -12.71
CA LEU A 146 1.19 -17.34 -12.30
C LEU A 146 0.44 -16.01 -12.24
N GLU A 147 -0.42 -15.73 -13.22
CA GLU A 147 -1.21 -14.50 -13.25
C GLU A 147 -2.25 -14.47 -12.12
N ALA A 148 -2.92 -15.60 -11.85
CA ALA A 148 -3.85 -15.72 -10.73
C ALA A 148 -3.16 -15.50 -9.37
N LEU A 149 -1.94 -16.03 -9.19
CA LEU A 149 -1.12 -15.79 -8.00
C LEU A 149 -0.78 -14.30 -7.83
N ARG A 150 -0.39 -13.62 -8.91
CA ARG A 150 -0.10 -12.18 -8.88
C ARG A 150 -1.33 -11.36 -8.50
N VAL A 151 -2.50 -11.69 -9.05
CA VAL A 151 -3.77 -11.04 -8.70
C VAL A 151 -4.09 -11.22 -7.22
N GLU A 152 -3.96 -12.44 -6.71
CA GLU A 152 -4.24 -12.75 -5.30
C GLU A 152 -3.25 -12.08 -4.34
N ILE A 153 -1.96 -12.02 -4.70
CA ILE A 153 -0.97 -11.23 -3.97
C ILE A 153 -1.36 -9.74 -3.97
N GLY A 154 -1.82 -9.20 -5.10
CA GLY A 154 -2.34 -7.84 -5.18
C GLY A 154 -3.50 -7.60 -4.22
N ARG A 155 -4.50 -8.49 -4.24
CA ARG A 155 -5.65 -8.46 -3.32
C ARG A 155 -5.22 -8.47 -1.85
N CYS A 156 -4.30 -9.36 -1.48
CA CYS A 156 -3.79 -9.44 -0.11
C CYS A 156 -3.05 -8.16 0.32
N ASN A 157 -2.25 -7.57 -0.55
CA ASN A 157 -1.55 -6.31 -0.24
C ASN A 157 -2.53 -5.15 -0.06
N GLU A 158 -3.58 -5.05 -0.89
CA GLU A 158 -4.63 -4.06 -0.71
C GLU A 158 -5.39 -4.28 0.61
N LEU A 159 -5.74 -5.52 0.94
CA LEU A 159 -6.38 -5.83 2.23
C LEU A 159 -5.49 -5.41 3.41
N LYS A 160 -4.19 -5.71 3.36
CA LYS A 160 -3.20 -5.27 4.35
C LYS A 160 -3.19 -3.74 4.46
N LYS A 161 -3.12 -3.03 3.33
CA LYS A 161 -3.10 -1.56 3.28
C LYS A 161 -4.38 -0.96 3.88
N THR A 162 -5.55 -1.45 3.48
CA THR A 162 -6.85 -1.00 4.01
C THR A 162 -6.97 -1.25 5.50
N ASN A 163 -6.46 -2.38 6.02
CA ASN A 163 -6.45 -2.64 7.45
C ASN A 163 -5.57 -1.62 8.19
N ILE A 164 -4.34 -1.39 7.72
CA ILE A 164 -3.42 -0.40 8.31
C ILE A 164 -4.00 1.02 8.24
N GLU A 165 -4.60 1.39 7.12
CA GLU A 165 -5.28 2.69 6.93
C GLU A 165 -6.38 2.93 7.97
N LYS A 166 -7.20 1.91 8.26
CA LYS A 166 -8.25 2.01 9.30
C LYS A 166 -7.63 2.28 10.67
N PHE A 167 -6.55 1.58 11.03
CA PHE A 167 -5.85 1.82 12.29
C PHE A 167 -5.20 3.21 12.36
N ILE A 168 -4.53 3.64 11.30
CA ILE A 168 -3.92 4.98 11.24
C ILE A 168 -4.98 6.06 11.33
N THR A 169 -6.13 5.90 10.66
CA THR A 169 -7.26 6.83 10.75
C THR A 169 -7.79 6.93 12.18
N LEU A 170 -7.93 5.80 12.88
CA LEU A 170 -8.32 5.79 14.29
C LEU A 170 -7.28 6.48 15.18
N LEU A 171 -5.99 6.21 14.94
CA LEU A 171 -4.90 6.86 15.69
C LEU A 171 -4.85 8.37 15.41
N ARG A 172 -5.07 8.83 14.18
CA ARG A 172 -5.20 10.26 13.84
C ARG A 172 -6.28 10.93 14.66
N GLN A 173 -7.46 10.30 14.75
CA GLN A 173 -8.54 10.82 15.57
C GLN A 173 -8.13 10.88 17.05
N GLN A 174 -7.54 9.81 17.59
CA GLN A 174 -7.09 9.80 18.99
C GLN A 174 -6.01 10.86 19.25
N ILE A 175 -5.07 11.07 18.33
CA ILE A 175 -4.03 12.10 18.44
C ILE A 175 -4.67 13.49 18.43
N ARG A 176 -5.61 13.78 17.53
CA ARG A 176 -6.36 15.06 17.51
C ARG A 176 -7.09 15.31 18.83
N GLU A 177 -7.79 14.30 19.35
CA GLU A 177 -8.45 14.38 20.65
C GLU A 177 -7.44 14.63 21.78
N MET A 178 -6.26 14.02 21.72
CA MET A 178 -5.19 14.27 22.70
C MET A 178 -4.61 15.67 22.55
N TRP A 179 -4.40 16.20 21.35
CA TRP A 179 -3.98 17.59 21.12
C TRP A 179 -4.99 18.56 21.73
N GLN A 180 -6.28 18.38 21.44
CA GLN A 180 -7.34 19.20 22.04
C GLN A 180 -7.33 19.12 23.57
N LYS A 181 -7.22 17.92 24.15
CA LYS A 181 -7.14 17.73 25.61
C LYS A 181 -5.90 18.40 26.22
N CYS A 182 -4.79 18.40 25.51
CA CYS A 182 -3.54 19.04 25.93
C CYS A 182 -3.47 20.53 25.55
N HIS A 183 -4.55 21.10 25.00
CA HIS A 183 -4.65 22.48 24.54
C HIS A 183 -3.59 22.83 23.48
N VAL A 184 -3.28 21.89 22.58
CA VAL A 184 -2.40 22.07 21.43
C VAL A 184 -3.26 22.27 20.20
N THR A 185 -2.96 23.28 19.38
CA THR A 185 -3.72 23.50 18.15
C THR A 185 -3.38 22.43 17.10
N GLU A 186 -4.27 22.20 16.15
CA GLU A 186 -4.01 21.21 15.10
C GLU A 186 -2.81 21.62 14.24
N GLU A 187 -2.62 22.91 13.97
CA GLU A 187 -1.45 23.43 13.25
C GLU A 187 -0.14 23.18 14.00
N GLU A 188 -0.13 23.37 15.34
CA GLU A 188 1.05 23.09 16.16
C GLU A 188 1.37 21.59 16.23
N GLY A 189 0.33 20.76 16.39
CA GLY A 189 0.46 19.32 16.44
C GLY A 189 0.99 18.74 15.12
N THR A 190 0.40 19.13 14.00
CA THR A 190 0.81 18.70 12.65
C THR A 190 2.21 19.19 12.28
N ALA A 191 2.58 20.42 12.67
CA ALA A 191 3.94 20.92 12.47
C ALA A 191 5.00 20.09 13.23
N GLN A 192 4.66 19.60 14.42
CA GLN A 192 5.54 18.74 15.23
C GLN A 192 5.57 17.30 14.72
N PHE A 193 4.47 16.80 14.18
CA PHE A 193 4.35 15.44 13.65
C PHE A 193 4.09 15.47 12.14
N ARG A 194 5.13 15.76 11.36
CA ARG A 194 5.04 15.99 9.90
C ARG A 194 4.45 14.84 9.07
N VAL A 195 4.46 13.62 9.60
CA VAL A 195 3.86 12.45 8.94
C VAL A 195 2.34 12.35 9.18
N PHE A 196 1.73 13.29 9.90
CA PHE A 196 0.32 13.26 10.25
C PHE A 196 -0.59 13.11 9.03
N ASP A 197 -0.33 13.84 7.94
CA ASP A 197 -1.15 13.85 6.71
C ASP A 197 -0.64 12.90 5.61
N THR A 198 0.17 11.90 5.94
CA THR A 198 0.69 10.95 4.95
C THR A 198 -0.38 10.00 4.39
N ASP A 199 -0.42 9.81 3.07
CA ASP A 199 -1.24 8.76 2.43
C ASP A 199 -0.49 7.42 2.27
N HIS A 200 0.73 7.35 2.82
CA HIS A 200 1.53 6.13 2.82
C HIS A 200 1.23 5.27 4.05
N TYR A 201 0.44 4.21 3.86
CA TYR A 201 0.05 3.28 4.91
C TYR A 201 0.99 2.06 4.95
N SER A 202 1.90 2.05 5.93
CA SER A 202 2.82 0.95 6.20
C SER A 202 2.94 0.69 7.70
N GLU A 203 3.46 -0.47 8.09
CA GLU A 203 3.70 -0.83 9.50
C GLU A 203 4.62 0.19 10.19
N THR A 204 5.67 0.64 9.51
CA THR A 204 6.57 1.68 10.05
C THR A 204 5.84 2.99 10.32
N VAL A 205 4.88 3.38 9.47
CA VAL A 205 4.07 4.57 9.72
C VAL A 205 3.13 4.33 10.89
N LEU A 206 2.49 3.16 10.98
CA LEU A 206 1.64 2.80 12.11
C LEU A 206 2.39 2.93 13.45
N ASP A 207 3.62 2.40 13.54
CA ASP A 207 4.48 2.51 14.73
C ASP A 207 4.76 3.98 15.12
N LEU A 208 4.96 4.87 14.13
CA LEU A 208 5.18 6.29 14.39
C LEU A 208 3.93 6.94 15.01
N PHE A 209 2.73 6.60 14.51
CA PHE A 209 1.47 7.10 15.07
C PHE A 209 1.24 6.59 16.50
N GLU A 210 1.52 5.32 16.80
CA GLU A 210 1.38 4.78 18.16
C GLU A 210 2.34 5.46 19.14
N ARG A 211 3.60 5.69 18.73
CA ARG A 211 4.59 6.41 19.54
C ARG A 211 4.17 7.85 19.80
N GLU A 212 3.68 8.56 18.78
CA GLU A 212 3.22 9.94 18.94
C GLU A 212 2.01 10.00 19.88
N LEU A 213 1.05 9.09 19.74
CA LEU A 213 -0.07 9.00 20.67
C LEU A 213 0.38 8.76 22.11
N ASN A 214 1.33 7.83 22.32
CA ASN A 214 1.86 7.53 23.65
C ASN A 214 2.62 8.71 24.25
N LYS A 215 3.37 9.46 23.44
CA LYS A 215 4.02 10.72 23.85
C LYS A 215 2.98 11.73 24.36
N TRP A 216 1.86 11.93 23.65
CA TRP A 216 0.81 12.86 24.10
C TRP A 216 0.05 12.37 25.32
N LYS A 217 -0.16 11.05 25.47
CA LYS A 217 -0.72 10.47 26.69
C LYS A 217 0.19 10.71 27.90
N ALA A 218 1.51 10.52 27.73
CA ALA A 218 2.48 10.79 28.79
C ALA A 218 2.49 12.29 29.15
N TYR A 219 2.52 13.16 28.14
CA TYR A 219 2.45 14.61 28.35
C TYR A 219 1.19 15.03 29.11
N PHE A 220 0.03 14.48 28.75
CA PHE A 220 -1.23 14.77 29.44
C PHE A 220 -1.18 14.35 30.91
N GLU A 221 -0.67 13.16 31.21
CA GLU A 221 -0.62 12.67 32.59
C GLU A 221 0.40 13.45 33.45
N GLU A 222 1.54 13.83 32.88
CA GLU A 222 2.53 14.68 33.56
C GLU A 222 1.98 16.09 33.86
N ASN A 223 1.17 16.63 32.94
CA ASN A 223 0.65 18.00 33.02
C ASN A 223 -0.82 18.09 33.44
N LYS A 224 -1.35 16.99 33.96
CA LYS A 224 -2.78 16.80 34.22
C LYS A 224 -3.36 17.85 35.15
N GLU A 225 -2.59 18.23 36.18
CA GLU A 225 -3.03 19.24 37.15
C GLU A 225 -3.26 20.60 36.49
N ILE A 226 -2.31 21.07 35.67
CA ILE A 226 -2.39 22.34 34.94
C ILE A 226 -3.55 22.29 33.94
N ILE A 227 -3.62 21.23 33.14
CA ILE A 227 -4.64 21.06 32.10
C ILE A 227 -6.05 21.00 32.71
N GLN A 228 -6.25 20.25 33.80
CA GLN A 228 -7.56 20.18 34.47
C GLN A 228 -7.95 21.52 35.08
N LEU A 229 -6.98 22.26 35.62
CA LEU A 229 -7.22 23.57 36.21
C LEU A 229 -7.56 24.61 35.14
N LEU A 230 -6.93 24.57 33.96
CA LEU A 230 -7.29 25.37 32.79
C LEU A 230 -8.69 25.05 32.30
N ASN A 231 -9.03 23.76 32.18
CA ASN A 231 -10.39 23.34 31.82
C ASN A 231 -11.44 23.80 32.84
N ARG A 232 -11.08 23.80 34.13
CA ARG A 232 -11.93 24.35 35.19
C ARG A 232 -12.08 25.86 35.04
N HIS A 233 -10.99 26.58 34.79
CA HIS A 233 -11.03 28.02 34.52
C HIS A 233 -11.96 28.34 33.35
N GLY A 234 -11.79 27.69 32.19
CA GLY A 234 -12.64 27.89 31.03
C GLY A 234 -14.13 27.68 31.33
N LYS A 235 -14.50 26.61 32.06
CA LYS A 235 -15.88 26.38 32.50
C LYS A 235 -16.43 27.48 33.43
N LEU A 236 -15.60 27.96 34.36
CA LEU A 236 -15.99 29.06 35.25
C LEU A 236 -16.14 30.37 34.47
N TRP A 237 -15.24 30.61 33.51
CA TRP A 237 -15.24 31.78 32.65
C TRP A 237 -16.48 31.82 31.75
N THR A 238 -16.81 30.73 31.05
CA THR A 238 -18.05 30.66 30.24
C THR A 238 -19.31 30.89 31.07
N LYS A 239 -19.35 30.40 32.31
CA LYS A 239 -20.47 30.69 33.23
C LYS A 239 -20.50 32.16 33.62
N TRP A 240 -19.34 32.75 33.91
CA TRP A 240 -19.22 34.16 34.26
C TRP A 240 -19.70 35.07 33.14
N THR A 241 -19.22 34.87 31.91
CA THR A 241 -19.62 35.64 30.74
C THR A 241 -21.12 35.43 30.43
N GLY A 242 -21.62 34.20 30.48
CA GLY A 242 -23.04 33.90 30.27
C GLY A 242 -23.97 34.60 31.28
N LEU A 243 -23.57 34.75 32.55
CA LEU A 243 -24.33 35.52 33.54
C LEU A 243 -24.33 37.03 33.27
N HIS A 244 -23.42 37.53 32.44
CA HIS A 244 -23.32 38.93 32.03
C HIS A 244 -24.03 39.20 30.68
N ASP A 245 -23.95 38.28 29.72
CA ASP A 245 -24.59 38.40 28.40
C ASP A 245 -26.13 38.45 28.49
N HIS A 246 -26.72 37.81 29.49
CA HIS A 246 -28.18 37.78 29.69
C HIS A 246 -28.70 39.02 30.44
N ALA A 247 -28.01 40.15 30.39
CA ALA A 247 -28.40 41.38 31.12
C ALA A 247 -29.56 42.16 30.48
N ASP A 248 -29.89 41.92 29.20
CA ASP A 248 -30.81 42.80 28.46
C ASP A 248 -32.30 42.39 28.49
N ALA A 249 -33.12 43.38 28.85
CA ALA A 249 -34.57 43.58 28.69
C ALA A 249 -35.59 42.57 29.29
N GLY A 250 -35.30 41.26 29.40
CA GLY A 250 -36.27 40.24 29.86
C GLY A 250 -36.24 39.92 31.36
N ARG A 251 -35.15 40.26 32.06
CA ARG A 251 -34.83 39.87 33.46
C ARG A 251 -35.89 40.27 34.49
N LEU A 252 -36.65 41.33 34.23
CA LEU A 252 -37.58 41.89 35.21
C LEU A 252 -38.88 41.08 35.39
N LYS A 253 -39.18 40.12 34.50
CA LYS A 253 -40.43 39.32 34.56
C LYS A 253 -40.38 38.10 35.48
N ASN A 254 -39.19 37.64 35.91
CA ASN A 254 -39.03 36.43 36.75
C ASN A 254 -38.53 36.77 38.18
N ARG A 255 -39.25 37.65 38.88
CA ARG A 255 -38.86 38.20 40.20
C ARG A 255 -39.05 37.20 41.34
N GLY A 256 -37.99 36.97 42.12
CA GLY A 256 -38.10 36.46 43.49
C GLY A 256 -36.85 35.72 43.96
N GLY A 257 -36.57 34.54 43.39
CA GLY A 257 -35.47 33.67 43.83
C GLY A 257 -34.35 33.45 42.82
N GLN A 258 -34.60 33.63 41.53
CA GLN A 258 -33.63 33.31 40.48
C GLN A 258 -32.54 34.38 40.36
N LEU A 259 -32.91 35.66 40.38
CA LEU A 259 -31.96 36.78 40.43
C LEU A 259 -31.05 36.72 41.66
N LEU A 260 -31.58 36.31 42.81
CA LEU A 260 -30.79 36.18 44.05
C LEU A 260 -29.78 35.02 43.95
N LYS A 261 -30.17 33.91 43.29
CA LYS A 261 -29.28 32.78 43.00
C LYS A 261 -28.19 33.16 42.02
N GLU A 262 -28.53 33.85 40.94
CA GLU A 262 -27.57 34.35 39.94
C GLU A 262 -26.57 35.35 40.56
N GLU A 263 -27.04 36.29 41.39
CA GLU A 263 -26.16 37.26 42.05
C GLU A 263 -25.25 36.59 43.09
N LYS A 264 -25.75 35.58 43.80
CA LYS A 264 -24.93 34.76 44.70
C LYS A 264 -23.89 33.96 43.93
N GLU A 265 -24.26 33.38 42.80
CA GLU A 265 -23.35 32.64 41.91
C GLU A 265 -22.29 33.56 41.31
N ARG A 266 -22.67 34.77 40.88
CA ARG A 266 -21.74 35.81 40.42
C ARG A 266 -20.72 36.15 41.51
N LYS A 267 -21.15 36.53 42.72
CA LYS A 267 -20.23 36.82 43.84
C LYS A 267 -19.31 35.65 44.20
N GLN A 268 -19.77 34.41 43.98
CA GLN A 268 -18.95 33.22 44.17
C GLN A 268 -17.91 33.06 43.06
N LEU A 269 -18.29 33.22 41.79
CA LEU A 269 -17.39 33.15 40.63
C LEU A 269 -16.33 34.26 40.67
N GLU A 270 -16.72 35.49 41.00
CA GLU A 270 -15.83 36.66 41.16
C GLU A 270 -14.70 36.40 42.17
N LYS A 271 -14.98 35.59 43.22
CA LYS A 271 -13.98 35.19 44.22
C LYS A 271 -13.21 33.92 43.84
N THR A 272 -13.78 33.06 43.00
CA THR A 272 -13.23 31.74 42.68
C THR A 272 -12.30 31.80 41.47
N ILE A 273 -12.63 32.59 40.45
CA ILE A 273 -11.84 32.75 39.23
C ILE A 273 -10.41 33.25 39.55
N PRO A 274 -10.21 34.35 40.30
CA PRO A 274 -8.86 34.82 40.64
C PRO A 274 -8.02 33.81 41.41
N LYS A 275 -8.65 32.98 42.26
CA LYS A 275 -7.96 31.91 43.01
C LYS A 275 -7.47 30.80 42.09
N VAL A 276 -8.27 30.45 41.08
CA VAL A 276 -7.90 29.47 40.06
C VAL A 276 -6.77 30.02 39.17
N GLU A 277 -6.83 31.30 38.81
CA GLU A 277 -5.79 31.99 38.02
C GLU A 277 -4.46 32.09 38.77
N ASP A 278 -4.45 32.46 40.04
CA ASP A 278 -3.24 32.47 40.88
C ASP A 278 -2.64 31.06 41.02
N GLN A 279 -3.50 30.04 41.22
CA GLN A 279 -3.03 28.65 41.27
C GLN A 279 -2.44 28.20 39.92
N LEU A 280 -3.05 28.60 38.79
CA LEU A 280 -2.51 28.33 37.44
C LEU A 280 -1.14 28.95 37.25
N GLN A 281 -0.97 30.23 37.60
CA GLN A 281 0.31 30.92 37.49
C GLN A 281 1.40 30.22 38.30
N ARG A 282 1.11 29.83 39.55
CA ARG A 282 2.06 29.09 40.40
C ARG A 282 2.47 27.75 39.81
N LEU A 283 1.53 27.00 39.21
CA LEU A 283 1.85 25.72 38.58
C LEU A 283 2.65 25.91 37.28
N CYS A 284 2.35 26.96 36.50
CA CYS A 284 3.10 27.28 35.29
C CYS A 284 4.56 27.65 35.59
N VAL A 285 4.82 28.42 36.65
CA VAL A 285 6.19 28.75 37.09
C VAL A 285 6.96 27.48 37.46
N LYS A 286 6.34 26.56 38.21
CA LYS A 286 6.97 25.27 38.54
C LYS A 286 7.25 24.42 37.31
N TYR A 287 6.34 24.42 36.33
CA TYR A 287 6.54 23.73 35.07
C TYR A 287 7.73 24.32 34.30
N GLU A 288 7.84 25.65 34.23
CA GLU A 288 8.95 26.34 33.59
C GLU A 288 10.30 26.04 34.23
N GLU A 289 10.36 25.97 35.56
CA GLU A 289 11.57 25.60 36.30
C GLU A 289 12.06 24.19 35.96
N ILE A 290 11.13 23.23 35.81
CA ILE A 290 11.45 21.82 35.52
C ILE A 290 11.80 21.62 34.04
N HIS A 291 10.99 22.15 33.14
CA HIS A 291 11.08 21.86 31.70
C HIS A 291 11.88 22.91 30.91
N GLN A 292 12.31 24.00 31.55
CA GLN A 292 13.05 25.12 30.95
C GLN A 292 12.34 25.73 29.74
N LYS A 293 11.01 25.60 29.70
CA LYS A 293 10.12 26.08 28.62
C LYS A 293 8.76 26.47 29.21
N PRO A 294 8.13 27.55 28.71
CA PRO A 294 6.80 27.96 29.15
C PRO A 294 5.73 26.93 28.79
N PHE A 295 4.78 26.74 29.71
CA PHE A 295 3.56 26.00 29.41
C PHE A 295 2.70 26.83 28.45
N LYS A 296 2.34 26.24 27.31
CA LYS A 296 1.51 26.90 26.31
C LYS A 296 0.11 26.29 26.28
N THR A 297 -0.86 27.13 26.02
CA THR A 297 -2.26 26.75 25.84
C THR A 297 -2.77 27.44 24.57
N PHE A 298 -3.18 26.65 23.59
CA PHE A 298 -3.62 27.09 22.26
C PHE A 298 -2.64 28.09 21.61
N GLY A 299 -1.34 27.76 21.65
CA GLY A 299 -0.25 28.55 21.07
C GLY A 299 0.22 29.78 21.84
N GLN A 300 -0.45 30.16 22.93
CA GLN A 300 -0.08 31.31 23.77
C GLN A 300 0.32 30.87 25.19
N THR A 301 0.99 31.73 25.95
CA THR A 301 1.28 31.43 27.36
C THR A 301 -0.02 31.44 28.18
N VAL A 302 -0.06 30.75 29.32
CA VAL A 302 -1.25 30.79 30.20
C VAL A 302 -1.54 32.22 30.67
N ALA A 303 -0.51 33.04 30.92
CA ALA A 303 -0.69 34.43 31.31
C ALA A 303 -1.39 35.24 30.20
N ASP A 304 -0.95 35.08 28.95
CA ASP A 304 -1.56 35.76 27.80
C ASP A 304 -2.99 35.26 27.54
N TYR A 305 -3.23 33.94 27.65
CA TYR A 305 -4.56 33.35 27.52
C TYR A 305 -5.55 33.97 28.50
N LEU A 306 -5.16 34.07 29.78
CA LEU A 306 -6.00 34.66 30.81
C LEU A 306 -6.24 36.14 30.53
N LYS A 307 -5.18 36.90 30.23
CA LYS A 307 -5.28 38.33 29.93
C LYS A 307 -6.22 38.61 28.75
N ASN A 308 -6.07 37.85 27.67
CA ASN A 308 -6.90 37.98 26.48
C ASN A 308 -8.37 37.68 26.79
N ALA A 309 -8.65 36.63 27.58
CA ALA A 309 -10.01 36.31 27.99
C ALA A 309 -10.71 37.44 28.78
N HIS A 310 -9.97 38.13 29.66
CA HIS A 310 -10.47 39.31 30.38
C HIS A 310 -10.68 40.51 29.44
N GLN A 311 -9.73 40.78 28.54
CA GLN A 311 -9.83 41.87 27.57
C GLN A 311 -11.04 41.69 26.64
N ASP A 312 -11.25 40.49 26.11
CA ASP A 312 -12.37 40.17 25.23
C ASP A 312 -13.72 40.44 25.91
N PHE A 313 -13.81 40.15 27.22
CA PHE A 313 -15.00 40.42 28.02
C PHE A 313 -15.21 41.92 28.27
N GLU A 314 -14.14 42.68 28.57
CA GLU A 314 -14.21 44.13 28.73
C GLU A 314 -14.65 44.82 27.43
N ASP A 315 -14.08 44.41 26.29
CA ASP A 315 -14.41 44.96 24.97
C ASP A 315 -15.85 44.62 24.57
N ALA A 316 -16.31 43.38 24.83
CA ALA A 316 -17.70 42.98 24.61
C ALA A 316 -18.67 43.81 25.48
N SER A 317 -18.35 44.00 26.76
CA SER A 317 -19.16 44.80 27.68
C SER A 317 -19.21 46.28 27.25
N TYR A 318 -18.09 46.84 26.81
CA TYR A 318 -18.00 48.22 26.31
C TYR A 318 -18.82 48.42 25.02
N ASN A 319 -18.79 47.47 24.09
CA ASN A 319 -19.57 47.52 22.86
C ASN A 319 -21.09 47.40 23.10
N ILE A 320 -21.52 46.61 24.09
CA ILE A 320 -22.94 46.55 24.50
C ILE A 320 -23.40 47.90 25.05
N ILE A 321 -22.60 48.53 25.91
CA ILE A 321 -22.91 49.85 26.49
C ILE A 321 -23.00 50.91 25.39
N LYS A 322 -22.02 50.97 24.48
CA LYS A 322 -22.03 51.91 23.34
C LYS A 322 -23.20 51.71 22.39
N ASN A 323 -23.59 50.47 22.10
CA ASN A 323 -24.71 50.20 21.22
C ASN A 323 -26.05 50.57 21.88
N ASN A 324 -26.21 50.38 23.19
CA ASN A 324 -27.39 50.85 23.91
C ASN A 324 -27.49 52.38 23.99
N ASP A 325 -26.35 53.09 24.07
CA ASP A 325 -26.30 54.56 24.05
C ASP A 325 -26.57 55.17 22.65
N LEU A 326 -26.49 54.38 21.57
CA LEU A 326 -26.80 54.82 20.20
C LEU A 326 -28.29 54.68 19.82
N PHE A 327 -29.11 54.05 20.68
CA PHE A 327 -30.56 53.89 20.52
C PHE A 327 -31.38 54.77 21.49
N HIS A 328 -30.72 55.69 22.22
CA HIS A 328 -31.33 56.82 22.91
C HIS A 328 -30.96 58.13 22.20
#